data_AF-A0A955CC46-F1
#
_entry.id   AF-A0A955CC46-F1
#
_cell.length_a   1.000
_cell.length_b   1.000
_cell.length_c   1.000
_cell.angle_alpha   90.00
_cell.angle_beta   90.00
_cell.angle_gamma   90.00
#
_symmetry.space_group_name_H-M   'P 1'
#
loop_
_entity.id
_entity.type
_entity.pdbx_description
1 polymer ?
#
loop_
_entity_poly.entity_id
_entity_poly.type
_entity_poly.pdbx_seq_one_letter_code
_entity_poly.pdbx_strand_id
1 'polypeptide(L)'
;MSSRIGFWIRQIAWRALSVFNARRAGWMVYSAVCCWMASWLGASGGVQAGEIDFNRDIRPLLSDKCFLCHGPDEQTREADLRLDTQAGALTVIQPRDSDSSELIRRLITDDESERMPPPESNRALSKEQI
;
A
#
# COMPACT_ATOMS: atom_id res chain seq x y z
N MET A 1 -76.28 -11.64 51.23
CA MET A 1 -76.47 -12.90 50.48
C MET A 1 -76.68 -12.58 48.99
N SER A 2 -76.17 -13.45 48.13
CA SER A 2 -76.27 -13.49 46.65
C SER A 2 -75.31 -12.63 45.82
N SER A 3 -74.30 -13.33 45.27
CA SER A 3 -73.65 -13.16 43.95
C SER A 3 -72.58 -12.08 43.67
N ARG A 4 -71.61 -11.86 44.57
CA ARG A 4 -70.28 -11.31 44.20
C ARG A 4 -69.37 -12.30 43.45
N ILE A 5 -69.92 -13.44 43.01
CA ILE A 5 -69.17 -14.57 42.41
C ILE A 5 -69.26 -14.57 40.86
N GLY A 6 -70.16 -13.79 40.25
CA GLY A 6 -70.35 -13.75 38.79
C GLY A 6 -69.40 -12.84 38.01
N PHE A 7 -68.73 -11.89 38.66
CA PHE A 7 -67.93 -10.87 37.95
C PHE A 7 -66.48 -11.33 37.68
N TRP A 8 -65.95 -12.25 38.49
CA TRP A 8 -64.57 -12.73 38.38
C TRP A 8 -64.35 -13.77 37.26
N ILE A 9 -65.40 -14.43 36.77
CA ILE A 9 -65.28 -15.50 35.76
C ILE A 9 -65.13 -14.94 34.32
N ARG A 10 -65.43 -13.66 34.08
CA ARG A 10 -65.30 -13.05 32.75
C ARG A 10 -63.93 -12.41 32.45
N GLN A 11 -63.02 -12.29 33.41
CA GLN A 11 -61.75 -11.56 33.24
C GLN A 11 -60.54 -12.47 32.93
N ILE A 12 -60.70 -13.80 32.92
CA ILE A 12 -59.59 -14.74 32.71
C ILE A 12 -59.41 -15.16 31.23
N ALA A 13 -60.38 -14.89 30.35
CA ALA A 13 -60.35 -15.36 28.94
C ALA A 13 -59.62 -14.45 27.93
N TRP A 14 -59.07 -13.30 28.32
CA TRP A 14 -58.41 -12.36 27.38
C TRP A 14 -56.87 -12.33 27.47
N ARG A 15 -56.23 -13.22 28.23
CA ARG A 15 -54.75 -13.27 28.36
C ARG A 15 -54.07 -14.45 27.63
N ALA A 16 -54.80 -15.16 26.75
CA ALA A 16 -54.31 -16.34 26.02
C ALA A 16 -54.26 -16.18 24.48
N LEU A 17 -54.28 -14.96 23.97
CA LEU A 17 -53.81 -14.60 22.61
C LEU A 17 -52.54 -13.73 22.75
N SER A 18 -51.55 -14.15 23.56
CA SER A 18 -50.39 -14.91 23.06
C SER A 18 -49.94 -14.37 21.68
N VAL A 19 -49.11 -13.33 21.66
CA VAL A 19 -47.63 -13.44 21.54
C VAL A 19 -47.14 -13.99 20.17
N PHE A 20 -48.04 -14.36 19.25
CA PHE A 20 -47.70 -14.91 17.94
C PHE A 20 -47.54 -13.89 16.80
N ASN A 21 -47.89 -12.62 17.00
CA ASN A 21 -47.94 -11.64 15.91
C ASN A 21 -46.78 -10.61 15.90
N ALA A 22 -45.74 -10.82 16.72
CA ALA A 22 -44.59 -9.91 16.83
C ALA A 22 -43.26 -10.50 16.28
N ARG A 23 -43.32 -11.57 15.46
CA ARG A 23 -42.12 -12.19 14.87
C ARG A 23 -42.08 -12.23 13.34
N ARG A 24 -43.06 -11.63 12.64
CA ARG A 24 -43.15 -11.65 11.16
C ARG A 24 -42.84 -10.32 10.45
N ALA A 25 -42.62 -9.24 11.17
CA ALA A 25 -42.50 -7.89 10.59
C ALA A 25 -41.13 -7.22 10.80
N GLY A 26 -40.05 -8.00 10.93
CA GLY A 26 -38.69 -7.47 11.17
C GLY A 26 -37.62 -7.91 10.18
N TRP A 27 -37.97 -8.78 9.22
CA TRP A 27 -37.00 -9.42 8.30
C TRP A 27 -37.18 -9.00 6.83
N MET A 28 -37.98 -7.97 6.56
CA MET A 28 -38.17 -7.44 5.19
C MET A 28 -37.59 -6.04 4.97
N VAL A 29 -37.02 -5.40 5.99
CA VAL A 29 -36.33 -4.10 5.85
C VAL A 29 -34.80 -4.25 5.94
N TYR A 30 -34.30 -5.36 6.50
CA TYR A 30 -32.86 -5.60 6.68
C TYR A 30 -32.11 -6.14 5.44
N SER A 31 -32.79 -6.41 4.32
CA SER A 31 -32.15 -6.94 3.10
C SER A 31 -31.88 -5.90 2.01
N ALA A 32 -32.49 -4.71 2.07
CA ALA A 32 -32.30 -3.68 1.03
C ALA A 32 -31.21 -2.66 1.38
N VAL A 33 -30.90 -2.46 2.67
CA VAL A 33 -29.88 -1.49 3.12
C VAL A 33 -28.46 -2.05 3.01
N CYS A 34 -28.26 -3.36 3.15
CA CYS A 34 -26.93 -3.98 3.01
C CYS A 34 -26.37 -3.95 1.57
N CYS A 35 -27.23 -3.91 0.54
CA CYS A 35 -26.75 -3.86 -0.85
C CYS A 35 -26.34 -2.44 -1.32
N TRP A 36 -26.74 -1.38 -0.61
CA TRP A 36 -26.33 -0.01 -0.95
C TRP A 36 -25.00 0.40 -0.29
N MET A 37 -24.63 -0.18 0.87
CA MET A 37 -23.33 0.10 1.50
C MET A 37 -22.17 -0.76 0.97
N ALA A 38 -22.44 -1.89 0.30
CA ALA A 38 -21.40 -2.73 -0.28
C ALA A 38 -20.84 -2.19 -1.61
N SER A 39 -21.47 -1.16 -2.20
CA SER A 39 -21.12 -0.63 -3.53
C SER A 39 -20.09 0.51 -3.50
N TRP A 40 -19.53 0.84 -2.33
CA TRP A 40 -18.56 1.93 -2.15
C TRP A 40 -17.23 1.49 -1.50
N LEU A 41 -16.90 0.20 -1.56
CA LEU A 41 -15.59 -0.34 -1.14
C LEU A 41 -14.70 -0.73 -2.33
N GLY A 42 -15.01 -0.24 -3.53
CA GLY A 42 -14.13 -0.29 -4.70
C GLY A 42 -13.35 1.01 -4.84
N ALA A 43 -12.57 1.38 -3.82
CA ALA A 43 -11.58 2.43 -3.98
C ALA A 43 -10.65 2.00 -5.12
N SER A 44 -10.72 2.73 -6.22
CA SER A 44 -9.83 2.58 -7.35
C SER A 44 -8.44 2.97 -6.84
N GLY A 45 -7.68 1.97 -6.40
CA GLY A 45 -6.23 2.08 -6.25
C GLY A 45 -5.60 2.17 -7.63
N GLY A 46 -5.93 3.24 -8.36
CA GLY A 46 -5.13 3.65 -9.50
C GLY A 46 -3.76 4.00 -8.95
N VAL A 47 -2.73 3.34 -9.45
CA VAL A 47 -1.35 3.78 -9.27
C VAL A 47 -1.28 5.19 -9.86
N GLN A 48 -1.50 6.21 -9.02
CA GLN A 48 -0.98 7.53 -9.34
C GLN A 48 0.52 7.33 -9.37
N ALA A 49 1.11 7.47 -10.56
CA ALA A 49 2.53 7.75 -10.67
C ALA A 49 2.74 9.10 -9.96
N GLY A 50 2.90 9.02 -8.65
CA GLY A 50 3.15 10.16 -7.80
C GLY A 50 4.49 10.77 -8.18
N GLU A 51 4.68 12.02 -7.76
CA GLU A 51 5.98 12.67 -7.87
C GLU A 51 7.05 11.78 -7.21
N ILE A 52 8.14 11.56 -7.94
CA ILE A 52 9.29 10.78 -7.46
C ILE A 52 9.90 11.53 -6.28
N ASP A 53 9.92 10.87 -5.12
CA ASP A 53 10.57 11.39 -3.92
C ASP A 53 11.92 10.70 -3.74
N PHE A 54 12.99 11.49 -3.59
CA PHE A 54 14.33 10.94 -3.47
C PHE A 54 14.48 10.00 -2.28
N ASN A 55 13.91 10.33 -1.12
CA ASN A 55 14.12 9.53 0.09
C ASN A 55 13.30 8.25 0.10
N ARG A 56 12.10 8.26 -0.49
CA ARG A 56 11.21 7.12 -0.58
C ARG A 56 11.55 6.19 -1.75
N ASP A 57 11.88 6.76 -2.90
CA ASP A 57 11.95 6.00 -4.16
C ASP A 57 13.40 5.75 -4.60
N ILE A 58 14.31 6.72 -4.49
CA ILE A 58 15.68 6.63 -5.05
C ILE A 58 16.70 6.14 -4.02
N ARG A 59 16.68 6.70 -2.82
CA ARG A 59 17.66 6.39 -1.76
C ARG A 59 17.69 4.89 -1.39
N PRO A 60 16.55 4.17 -1.30
CA PRO A 60 16.58 2.73 -1.05
C PRO A 60 17.27 1.95 -2.18
N LEU A 61 17.11 2.38 -3.44
CA LEU A 61 17.79 1.76 -4.59
C LEU A 61 19.30 1.95 -4.49
N LEU A 62 19.76 3.18 -4.21
CA LEU A 62 21.19 3.45 -4.05
C LEU A 62 21.79 2.69 -2.86
N SER A 63 21.03 2.58 -1.76
CA SER A 63 21.47 1.84 -0.58
C SER A 63 21.62 0.34 -0.82
N ASP A 64 20.71 -0.26 -1.59
CA ASP A 64 20.73 -1.69 -1.88
C ASP A 64 21.74 -2.05 -2.98
N LYS A 65 21.81 -1.21 -4.03
CA LYS A 65 22.54 -1.54 -5.26
C LYS A 65 23.93 -0.91 -5.37
N CYS A 66 24.19 0.22 -4.72
CA CYS A 66 25.35 1.06 -5.03
C CYS A 66 26.29 1.32 -3.84
N PHE A 67 25.75 1.57 -2.64
CA PHE A 67 26.56 2.04 -1.50
C PHE A 67 27.57 1.03 -0.96
N LEU A 68 27.46 -0.25 -1.31
CA LEU A 68 28.47 -1.22 -0.91
C LEU A 68 29.86 -0.89 -1.50
N CYS A 69 29.90 -0.50 -2.78
CA CYS A 69 31.14 -0.16 -3.48
C CYS A 69 31.34 1.35 -3.65
N HIS A 70 30.29 2.16 -3.55
CA HIS A 70 30.37 3.62 -3.76
C HIS A 70 29.73 4.42 -2.61
N GLY A 71 29.85 3.91 -1.39
CA GLY A 71 29.29 4.52 -0.18
C GLY A 71 30.37 5.00 0.80
N PRO A 72 30.01 5.14 2.10
CA PRO A 72 30.89 5.76 3.08
C PRO A 72 32.08 4.91 3.52
N ASP A 73 32.04 3.58 3.33
CA ASP A 73 33.11 2.68 3.74
C ASP A 73 34.31 2.80 2.80
N GLU A 74 35.44 3.29 3.30
CA GLU A 74 36.65 3.49 2.50
C GLU A 74 37.31 2.17 2.08
N GLN A 75 37.10 1.09 2.83
CA GLN A 75 37.76 -0.20 2.57
C GLN A 75 37.17 -0.90 1.34
N THR A 76 35.89 -0.66 1.07
CA THR A 76 35.18 -1.22 -0.09
C THR A 76 34.92 -0.18 -1.17
N ARG A 77 35.31 1.09 -0.95
CA ARG A 77 35.04 2.19 -1.87
C ARG A 77 35.89 2.09 -3.13
N GLU A 78 35.21 1.94 -4.25
CA GLU A 78 35.77 1.93 -5.59
C GLU A 78 35.73 3.33 -6.22
N ALA A 79 36.75 3.63 -7.03
CA ALA A 79 36.92 4.90 -7.76
C ALA A 79 36.88 6.16 -6.88
N ASP A 80 37.06 6.02 -5.56
CA ASP A 80 36.82 7.08 -4.56
C ASP A 80 35.46 7.78 -4.70
N LEU A 81 34.48 7.09 -5.28
CA LEU A 81 33.17 7.66 -5.60
C LEU A 81 32.22 7.54 -4.40
N ARG A 82 31.56 8.66 -4.06
CA ARG A 82 30.66 8.80 -2.91
C ARG A 82 29.23 9.12 -3.34
N LEU A 83 28.46 8.11 -3.74
CA LEU A 83 27.05 8.26 -4.13
C LEU A 83 26.12 8.54 -2.95
N ASP A 84 26.58 8.30 -1.71
CA ASP A 84 25.86 8.62 -0.48
C ASP A 84 25.88 10.12 -0.14
N THR A 85 26.72 10.90 -0.82
CA THR A 85 26.84 12.35 -0.63
C THR A 85 26.42 13.11 -1.89
N GLN A 86 25.83 14.28 -1.72
CA GLN A 86 25.47 15.13 -2.86
C GLN A 86 26.71 15.52 -3.68
N ALA A 87 27.80 15.91 -3.02
CA ALA A 87 29.02 16.33 -3.71
C ALA A 87 29.62 15.21 -4.57
N GLY A 88 29.70 13.98 -4.05
CA GLY A 88 30.20 12.83 -4.81
C GLY A 88 29.23 12.42 -5.92
N ALA A 89 27.93 12.39 -5.66
CA ALA A 89 26.93 12.04 -6.68
C ALA A 89 26.95 13.00 -7.88
N LEU A 90 27.14 14.31 -7.65
CA LEU A 90 27.20 15.33 -8.71
C LEU A 90 28.44 15.21 -9.61
N THR A 91 29.41 14.35 -9.28
CA THR A 91 30.56 14.08 -10.17
C THR A 91 30.20 13.17 -11.34
N VAL A 92 29.13 12.37 -11.20
CA VAL A 92 28.69 11.39 -12.21
C VAL A 92 27.22 11.58 -12.63
N ILE A 93 26.49 12.45 -11.95
CA ILE A 93 25.11 12.83 -12.27
C ILE A 93 25.12 14.27 -12.75
N GLN A 94 24.65 14.48 -13.99
CA GLN A 94 24.39 15.78 -14.56
C GLN A 94 22.94 16.19 -14.22
N PRO A 95 22.72 17.21 -13.38
CA PRO A 95 21.36 17.63 -13.05
C PRO A 95 20.61 18.10 -14.29
N ARG A 96 19.34 17.68 -14.38
CA ARG A 96 18.41 18.04 -15.47
C ARG A 96 18.74 17.43 -16.84
N ASP A 97 19.76 16.58 -16.92
CA ASP A 97 20.15 15.87 -18.13
C ASP A 97 20.68 14.47 -17.77
N SER A 98 19.76 13.51 -17.73
CA SER A 98 20.08 12.11 -17.44
C SER A 98 20.96 11.48 -18.51
N ASP A 99 20.80 11.88 -19.77
CA ASP A 99 21.47 11.25 -20.91
C ASP A 99 22.97 11.59 -20.92
N SER A 100 23.32 12.78 -20.42
CA SER A 100 24.71 13.20 -20.20
C SER A 100 25.31 12.69 -18.89
N SER A 101 24.55 11.94 -18.05
CA SER A 101 25.05 11.44 -16.77
C SER A 101 25.83 10.14 -16.93
N GLU A 102 27.08 10.13 -16.47
CA GLU A 102 27.92 8.93 -16.45
C GLU A 102 27.28 7.77 -15.66
N LEU A 103 26.54 8.08 -14.59
CA LEU A 103 25.77 7.08 -13.85
C LEU A 103 24.85 6.29 -14.79
N ILE A 104 24.03 6.97 -15.58
CA ILE A 104 23.05 6.35 -16.48
C ILE A 104 23.76 5.54 -17.57
N ARG A 105 24.84 6.08 -18.15
CA ARG A 105 25.65 5.37 -19.14
C ARG A 105 26.11 3.99 -18.65
N ARG A 106 26.56 3.90 -17.39
CA ARG A 106 27.00 2.63 -16.78
C ARG A 106 25.85 1.69 -16.43
N LEU A 107 24.64 2.18 -16.20
CA LEU A 107 23.47 1.34 -15.97
C LEU A 107 22.99 0.62 -17.24
N ILE A 108 23.13 1.28 -18.39
CA ILE A 108 22.55 0.83 -19.67
C ILE A 108 23.58 0.28 -20.68
N THR A 109 24.87 0.32 -20.37
CA THR A 109 25.91 -0.21 -21.26
C THR A 109 25.82 -1.73 -21.46
N ASP A 110 26.17 -2.18 -22.66
CA ASP A 110 26.32 -3.60 -23.01
C ASP A 110 27.71 -4.16 -22.65
N ASP A 111 28.68 -3.29 -22.32
CA ASP A 111 30.01 -3.69 -21.88
C ASP A 111 29.99 -4.14 -20.41
N GLU A 112 30.15 -5.45 -20.18
CA GLU A 112 30.14 -6.04 -18.83
C GLU A 112 31.23 -5.47 -17.91
N SER A 113 32.35 -4.98 -18.45
CA SER A 113 33.45 -4.42 -17.66
C SER A 113 33.18 -3.00 -17.17
N GLU A 114 32.28 -2.28 -17.83
CA GLU A 114 31.86 -0.93 -17.44
C GLU A 114 30.49 -0.91 -16.75
N ARG A 115 29.72 -1.99 -16.89
CA ARG A 115 28.35 -2.09 -16.40
C ARG A 115 28.31 -2.02 -14.88
N MET A 116 27.44 -1.16 -14.38
CA MET A 116 27.16 -1.04 -12.95
C MET A 116 25.67 -1.30 -12.67
N PRO A 117 25.32 -2.07 -11.61
CA PRO A 117 26.24 -2.84 -10.77
C PRO A 117 26.92 -3.99 -11.53
N PRO A 118 28.13 -4.41 -11.12
CA PRO A 118 28.87 -5.49 -11.80
C PRO A 118 28.06 -6.80 -11.77
N PRO A 119 28.08 -7.64 -12.83
CA PRO A 119 27.31 -8.88 -12.87
C PRO A 119 27.57 -9.81 -11.67
N GLU A 120 28.82 -9.91 -11.22
CA GLU A 120 29.27 -10.70 -10.08
C GLU A 120 28.71 -10.21 -8.73
N SER A 121 28.29 -8.94 -8.65
CA SER A 121 27.74 -8.36 -7.44
C SER A 121 26.34 -8.87 -7.12
N ASN A 122 25.66 -9.54 -8.07
CA ASN A 122 24.28 -10.04 -7.96
C ASN A 122 23.26 -8.94 -7.56
N ARG A 123 23.53 -7.68 -7.92
CA ARG A 123 22.70 -6.51 -7.59
C ARG A 123 22.13 -5.84 -8.83
N ALA A 124 21.71 -6.62 -9.82
CA ALA A 124 21.12 -6.05 -11.04
C ALA A 124 19.86 -5.21 -10.75
N LEU A 125 19.68 -4.15 -11.52
CA LEU A 125 18.49 -3.29 -11.52
C LEU A 125 17.44 -3.84 -12.49
N SER A 126 16.16 -3.67 -12.15
CA SER A 126 15.07 -3.89 -13.11
C SER A 126 14.92 -2.68 -14.04
N LYS A 127 14.13 -2.84 -15.11
CA LYS A 127 13.88 -1.76 -16.08
C LYS A 127 13.16 -0.56 -15.45
N GLU A 128 12.36 -0.81 -14.42
CA GLU A 128 11.61 0.22 -13.69
C GLU A 128 12.50 1.01 -12.72
N GLN A 129 13.67 0.47 -12.38
CA GLN A 129 14.64 1.10 -11.46
C GLN A 129 15.71 1.93 -12.19
N ILE A 130 15.70 1.92 -13.53
CA ILE A 130 16.57 2.71 -14.42
C ILE A 130 15.72 3.82 -15.02
#